data_AF-A0A950ASQ6-F1
#
_entry.id   AF-A0A950ASQ6-F1
#
_cell.length_a   1.000
_cell.length_b   1.000
_cell.length_c   1.000
_cell.angle_alpha   90.00
_cell.angle_beta   90.00
_cell.angle_gamma   90.00
#
_symmetry.space_group_name_H-M   'P 1'
#
loop_
_entity.id
_entity.type
_entity.pdbx_description
1 polymer ?
#
loop_
_entity_poly.entity_id
_entity_poly.type
_entity_poly.pdbx_seq_one_letter_code
_entity_poly.pdbx_strand_id
1 'polypeptide(L)'
;MGAILLNGVRVGKGSVIGAGALPVEGLEVPPSSVVMGVPGRVVRTVNDATRQRIDRAWRHYVSAAQRHRAGEFSIYPPTPPGRSAQP
;
A
#
# COMPACT_ATOMS: atom_id res chain seq x y z
N MET A 1 3.71 -2.89 -6.32
CA MET A 1 2.30 -3.24 -6.59
C MET A 1 1.82 -2.36 -7.74
N GLY A 2 1.39 -2.93 -8.88
CA GLY A 2 1.10 -2.17 -10.12
C GLY A 2 -0.36 -2.28 -10.58
N ALA A 3 -1.29 -1.73 -9.81
CA ALA A 3 -2.66 -1.52 -10.30
C ALA A 3 -2.72 -0.26 -11.16
N ILE A 4 -3.48 -0.30 -12.26
CA ILE A 4 -3.61 0.82 -13.20
C ILE A 4 -5.09 1.14 -13.30
N LEU A 5 -5.48 2.35 -12.88
CA LEU A 5 -6.87 2.80 -12.95
C LEU A 5 -7.03 3.65 -14.20
N LEU A 6 -7.98 3.28 -15.06
CA LEU A 6 -8.33 4.09 -16.22
C LEU A 6 -9.17 5.31 -15.84
N ASN A 7 -9.44 6.18 -16.81
CA ASN A 7 -10.14 7.45 -16.60
C ASN A 7 -11.52 7.24 -15.96
N GLY A 8 -11.93 8.17 -15.10
CA GLY A 8 -13.28 8.17 -14.52
C GLY A 8 -13.57 7.05 -13.52
N VAL A 9 -12.60 6.19 -13.17
CA VAL A 9 -12.79 5.18 -12.12
C VAL A 9 -13.07 5.84 -10.77
N ARG A 10 -14.18 5.47 -10.14
CA ARG A 10 -14.58 5.96 -8.80
C ARG A 10 -14.49 4.83 -7.80
N VAL A 11 -13.63 4.98 -6.80
CA VAL A 11 -13.41 3.96 -5.76
C VAL A 11 -14.14 4.34 -4.46
N GLY A 12 -15.15 3.56 -4.09
CA GLY A 12 -15.88 3.73 -2.85
C GLY A 12 -15.01 3.57 -1.59
N LYS A 13 -15.42 4.24 -0.50
CA LYS A 13 -14.68 4.22 0.77
C LYS A 13 -14.49 2.81 1.29
N GLY A 14 -13.26 2.51 1.73
CA GLY A 14 -12.90 1.21 2.31
C GLY A 14 -12.74 0.09 1.29
N SER A 15 -12.79 0.39 -0.01
CA SER A 15 -12.54 -0.58 -1.07
C SER A 15 -11.05 -0.83 -1.29
N VAL A 16 -10.73 -1.98 -1.88
CA VAL A 16 -9.38 -2.49 -2.08
C VAL A 16 -9.18 -2.82 -3.55
N ILE A 17 -8.14 -2.25 -4.14
CA ILE A 17 -7.71 -2.61 -5.49
C ILE A 17 -6.55 -3.61 -5.38
N GLY A 18 -6.73 -4.76 -6.01
CA GLY A 18 -5.75 -5.83 -6.04
C GLY A 18 -4.48 -5.46 -6.79
N ALA A 19 -3.39 -6.16 -6.48
CA ALA A 19 -2.16 -6.07 -7.24
C ALA A 19 -2.41 -6.43 -8.71
N GLY A 20 -1.91 -5.61 -9.64
CA GLY A 20 -2.06 -5.88 -11.08
C GLY A 20 -3.48 -5.70 -11.62
N ALA A 21 -4.41 -5.17 -10.82
CA ALA A 21 -5.77 -4.94 -11.31
C ALA A 21 -5.83 -3.79 -12.33
N LEU A 22 -6.67 -3.94 -13.36
CA LEU A 22 -6.95 -2.91 -14.37
C LEU A 22 -8.43 -2.52 -14.38
N PRO A 23 -8.93 -1.74 -13.39
CA PRO A 23 -10.26 -1.12 -13.45
C PRO A 23 -10.46 -0.36 -14.75
N VAL A 24 -11.50 -0.74 -15.51
CA VAL A 24 -11.81 -0.15 -16.81
C VAL A 24 -12.39 1.27 -16.67
N GLU A 25 -12.38 2.03 -17.76
CA GLU A 25 -12.88 3.41 -17.79
C GLU A 25 -14.31 3.51 -17.27
N GLY A 26 -14.56 4.51 -16.42
CA GLY A 26 -15.86 4.76 -15.80
C GLY A 26 -16.32 3.74 -14.76
N LEU A 27 -15.48 2.77 -14.35
CA LEU A 27 -15.89 1.79 -13.35
C LEU A 27 -16.20 2.46 -12.00
N GLU A 28 -17.45 2.30 -11.54
CA GLU A 28 -17.87 2.65 -10.19
C GLU A 28 -17.73 1.45 -9.26
N VAL A 29 -16.83 1.55 -8.30
CA VAL A 29 -16.59 0.51 -7.28
C VAL A 29 -17.39 0.87 -6.03
N PRO A 30 -18.36 0.04 -5.61
CA PRO A 30 -19.13 0.29 -4.40
C PRO A 30 -18.22 0.36 -3.16
N PRO A 31 -18.64 1.03 -2.07
CA PRO A 31 -17.90 1.03 -0.81
C PRO A 31 -17.61 -0.39 -0.30
N SER A 32 -16.50 -0.55 0.42
CA SER A 32 -16.07 -1.83 1.00
C SER A 32 -16.00 -2.99 -0.01
N SER A 33 -15.59 -2.74 -1.25
CA SER A 33 -15.46 -3.77 -2.31
C SER A 33 -14.01 -4.15 -2.57
N VAL A 34 -13.77 -5.36 -3.08
CA VAL A 34 -12.45 -5.83 -3.54
C VAL A 34 -12.48 -5.97 -5.05
N VAL A 35 -11.56 -5.31 -5.74
CA VAL A 35 -11.41 -5.34 -7.20
C VAL A 35 -10.15 -6.11 -7.58
N MET A 36 -10.26 -7.03 -8.53
CA MET A 36 -9.15 -7.88 -8.97
C MET A 36 -9.17 -8.06 -10.50
N GLY A 37 -8.00 -8.39 -11.07
CA GLY A 37 -7.86 -8.91 -12.42
C GLY A 37 -7.70 -7.86 -13.54
N VAL A 38 -7.55 -8.37 -14.76
CA VAL A 38 -7.47 -7.62 -16.01
C VAL A 38 -8.43 -8.28 -16.99
N PRO A 39 -9.59 -7.67 -17.31
CA PRO A 39 -10.09 -6.39 -16.78
C PRO A 39 -10.48 -6.47 -15.30
N GLY A 40 -10.32 -5.36 -14.59
CA GLY A 40 -10.62 -5.24 -13.17
C GLY A 40 -12.12 -5.28 -12.89
N ARG A 41 -12.55 -6.21 -12.04
CA ARG A 41 -13.96 -6.41 -11.64
C ARG A 41 -14.08 -6.50 -10.12
N VAL A 42 -15.24 -6.10 -9.58
CA VAL A 42 -15.59 -6.35 -8.18
C VAL A 42 -15.81 -7.84 -8.00
N VAL A 43 -15.01 -8.47 -7.14
CA VAL A 43 -15.07 -9.92 -6.91
C VAL A 43 -15.71 -10.30 -5.59
N ARG A 44 -15.68 -9.40 -4.59
CA ARG A 44 -16.30 -9.62 -3.27
C ARG A 44 -16.33 -8.33 -2.44
N THR A 45 -17.03 -8.38 -1.32
CA THR A 45 -16.95 -7.37 -0.26
C THR A 45 -15.71 -7.58 0.62
N VAL A 46 -15.17 -6.49 1.15
CA VAL A 46 -14.09 -6.46 2.13
C VAL A 46 -14.58 -7.09 3.43
N ASN A 47 -13.91 -8.14 3.86
CA ASN A 47 -14.16 -8.78 5.15
C ASN A 47 -13.37 -8.11 6.28
N ASP A 48 -13.71 -8.42 7.53
CA ASP A 48 -13.09 -7.80 8.70
C ASP A 48 -11.59 -8.03 8.78
N ALA A 49 -11.13 -9.23 8.43
CA ALA A 49 -9.70 -9.54 8.37
C ALA A 49 -8.95 -8.61 7.39
N THR A 50 -9.54 -8.36 6.21
CA THR A 50 -8.98 -7.45 5.21
C THR A 50 -9.03 -6.00 5.72
N ARG A 51 -10.14 -5.58 6.32
CA ARG A 51 -10.30 -4.24 6.90
C ARG A 51 -9.24 -3.95 7.97
N GLN A 52 -9.05 -4.88 8.90
CA GLN A 52 -8.02 -4.75 9.95
C GLN A 52 -6.60 -4.73 9.37
N ARG A 53 -6.33 -5.55 8.34
CA ARG A 53 -5.02 -5.57 7.69
C ARG A 53 -4.71 -4.23 7.03
N ILE A 54 -5.69 -3.61 6.38
CA ILE A 54 -5.53 -2.29 5.75
C ILE A 54 -5.32 -1.21 6.80
N ASP A 55 -6.10 -1.24 7.88
CA ASP A 55 -5.95 -0.27 8.97
C ASP A 55 -4.54 -0.30 9.58
N ARG A 56 -4.01 -1.49 9.84
CA ARG A 56 -2.62 -1.67 10.29
C ARG A 56 -1.61 -1.20 9.26
N ALA A 57 -1.83 -1.52 7.97
CA ALA A 57 -0.88 -1.22 6.91
C ALA A 57 -0.68 0.29 6.71
N TRP A 58 -1.75 1.08 6.60
CA TRP A 58 -1.59 2.53 6.37
C TRP A 58 -0.95 3.22 7.58
N ARG A 59 -1.32 2.82 8.81
CA ARG A 59 -0.70 3.34 10.04
C ARG A 59 0.79 3.04 10.10
N HIS A 60 1.18 1.83 9.71
CA HIS A 60 2.57 1.45 9.64
C HIS A 60 3.35 2.34 8.66
N TYR A 61 2.83 2.59 7.45
CA TYR A 61 3.48 3.48 6.50
C TYR A 61 3.57 4.93 6.98
N VAL A 62 2.53 5.46 7.63
CA VAL A 62 2.58 6.82 8.21
C VAL A 62 3.64 6.90 9.31
N SER A 63 3.69 5.92 10.21
CA SER A 63 4.71 5.85 11.26
C SER A 63 6.11 5.71 10.67
N ALA A 64 6.30 4.83 9.70
CA ALA A 64 7.58 4.66 9.01
C ALA A 64 8.02 5.97 8.33
N ALA A 65 7.12 6.67 7.65
CA ALA A 65 7.42 7.96 7.02
C ALA A 65 7.89 9.01 8.05
N GLN A 66 7.25 9.06 9.22
CA GLN A 66 7.66 9.96 10.31
C GLN A 66 9.08 9.63 10.82
N ARG A 67 9.35 8.34 11.05
CA ARG A 67 10.65 7.86 11.54
C ARG A 67 11.78 8.12 10.52
N HIS A 68 11.51 7.91 9.23
CA HIS A 68 12.44 8.26 8.16
C HIS A 68 12.70 9.77 8.10
N ARG A 69 11.65 10.60 8.22
CA ARG A 69 11.78 12.05 8.26
C ARG A 69 12.57 12.53 9.47
N ALA A 70 12.46 11.83 10.61
CA ALA A 70 13.20 12.12 11.83
C ALA A 70 14.68 11.66 11.78
N GLY A 71 15.10 10.97 10.71
CA GLY A 71 16.48 10.49 10.58
C GLY A 71 16.81 9.28 11.45
N GLU A 72 15.80 8.54 11.92
CA GLU A 72 16.01 7.35 12.76
C GLU A 72 16.75 6.21 12.04
N PHE A 73 16.77 6.24 10.69
CA PHE A 73 17.42 5.24 9.88
C PHE A 73 18.69 5.82 9.26
N SER A 74 19.84 5.32 9.68
CA SER A 74 21.12 5.63 9.05
C SER A 74 21.17 5.07 7.63
N ILE A 75 21.58 5.90 6.66
CA ILE A 75 21.90 5.47 5.30
C ILE A 75 23.23 4.70 5.23
N TYR A 76 24.04 4.82 6.28
CA TYR A 76 25.25 4.02 6.45
C TYR A 76 24.94 2.82 7.32
N PRO A 77 25.35 1.60 6.91
CA PRO A 77 25.31 0.46 7.82
C PRO A 77 26.09 0.82 9.09
N PRO A 78 25.68 0.32 10.27
CA PRO A 78 26.44 0.53 11.49
C PRO A 78 27.88 0.06 11.24
N THR A 79 28.86 0.92 11.57
CA THR A 79 30.27 0.55 11.45
C THR A 79 30.48 -0.72 12.26
N PRO A 80 30.98 -1.82 11.65
CA PRO A 80 31.21 -3.05 12.39
C PRO A 80 32.13 -2.75 13.57
N PRO A 81 31.82 -3.26 14.78
CA PRO A 81 32.69 -3.08 15.93
C PRO A 81 34.04 -3.75 15.64
N GLY A 82 35.13 -2.98 15.50
CA GLY A 82 36.49 -3.54 15.46
C GLY A 82 37.44 -3.10 14.35
N ARG A 83 37.13 -2.12 13.50
CA ARG A 83 38.20 -1.42 12.74
C ARG A 83 38.43 -0.05 13.35
N SER A 84 39.34 0.00 14.33
CA SER A 84 40.07 1.22 14.65
C SER A 84 40.63 1.77 13.34
N ALA A 85 40.20 2.98 12.97
CA ALA A 85 40.99 3.80 12.07
C ALA A 85 42.35 3.99 12.74
N GLN A 86 43.36 3.30 12.23
CA GLN A 86 44.75 3.63 12.52
C GLN A 86 45.32 4.34 11.28
N PRO A 87 46.19 5.34 11.50
CA PRO A 87 46.64 6.33 10.50
C PRO A 87 47.42 5.72 9.34
#